data_AF-A0A6L6D6V7-F1
#
_entry.id   AF-A0A6L6D6V7-F1
#
_cell.length_a   1.000
_cell.length_b   1.000
_cell.length_c   1.000
_cell.angle_alpha   90.00
_cell.angle_beta   90.00
_cell.angle_gamma   90.00
#
_symmetry.space_group_name_H-M   'P 1'
#
loop_
_entity.id
_entity.type
_entity.pdbx_description
1 polymer ?
#
loop_
_entity_poly.entity_id
_entity_poly.type
_entity_poly.pdbx_seq_one_letter_code
_entity_poly.pdbx_strand_id
1 'polypeptide(L)' 'IGANAFSVQYHPEAGPGPHDSRYLFAEFKSMMEQR' A
#
# COMPACT_ATOMS: atom_id res chain seq x y z
N ILE A 1 -14.28 -8.40 -15.30
CA ILE A 1 -13.20 -8.98 -14.46
C ILE A 1 -12.33 -7.80 -14.03
N GLY A 2 -12.17 -7.57 -12.72
CA GLY A 2 -11.42 -6.42 -12.19
C GLY A 2 -9.94 -6.76 -11.99
N ALA A 3 -9.07 -5.76 -12.17
CA ALA A 3 -7.64 -5.89 -11.87
C ALA A 3 -7.41 -5.81 -10.35
N ASN A 4 -6.45 -6.57 -9.84
CA ASN A 4 -6.02 -6.46 -8.44
C ASN A 4 -5.17 -5.18 -8.28
N ALA A 5 -5.83 -4.07 -7.93
CA ALA A 5 -5.24 -2.74 -7.87
C ALA A 5 -5.88 -1.89 -6.77
N PHE A 6 -5.09 -1.00 -6.16
CA PHE A 6 -5.56 -0.02 -5.17
C PHE A 6 -4.77 1.29 -5.31
N SER A 7 -5.30 2.36 -4.71
CA SER A 7 -4.61 3.65 -4.56
C SER A 7 -5.05 4.34 -3.27
N VAL A 8 -4.21 5.24 -2.75
CA VAL A 8 -4.52 6.09 -1.60
C VAL A 8 -4.19 7.54 -1.92
N GLN A 9 -4.95 8.46 -1.33
CA GLN A 9 -4.75 9.89 -1.54
C GLN A 9 -3.71 10.50 -0.58
N TYR A 10 -3.44 9.84 0.54
CA TYR A 10 -2.49 10.30 1.56
C TYR A 10 -1.10 9.69 1.38
N HIS A 11 -0.16 10.09 2.23
CA HIS A 11 1.24 9.65 2.24
C HIS A 11 1.46 8.48 3.20
N PRO A 12 1.38 7.20 2.75
CA PRO A 12 1.57 6.04 3.62
C PRO A 12 3.00 5.88 4.12
N GLU A 13 3.98 6.51 3.46
CA GLU A 13 5.38 6.54 3.90
C GLU A 13 5.54 7.28 5.22
N ALA A 14 4.73 8.33 5.43
CA ALA A 14 4.85 9.35 6.46
C ALA A 14 6.22 10.05 6.50
N GLY A 15 6.24 11.35 6.83
CA GLY A 15 7.48 12.12 6.94
C GLY A 15 7.28 13.62 6.77
N PRO A 16 6.85 14.38 7.82
CA PRO A 16 6.47 13.94 9.18
C PRO A 16 5.08 13.26 9.22
N GLY A 17 4.73 12.61 10.34
CA GLY A 17 3.38 12.05 10.55
C GLY A 17 3.35 10.64 11.17
N PRO A 18 2.15 10.12 11.50
CA PRO A 18 1.98 8.79 12.06
C PRO A 18 2.19 7.68 11.01
N HIS A 19 2.67 6.52 11.47
CA HIS A 19 3.01 5.38 10.62
C HIS A 19 1.88 4.36 10.42
N ASP A 20 0.64 4.77 10.67
CA ASP A 20 -0.54 3.89 10.73
C ASP A 20 -0.86 3.22 9.37
N SER A 21 -0.36 3.78 8.27
CA SER A 21 -0.61 3.29 6.91
C SER A 21 0.55 2.56 6.26
N ARG A 22 1.63 2.26 6.98
CA ARG A 22 2.79 1.55 6.42
C ARG A 22 2.48 0.11 5.97
N TYR A 23 1.40 -0.49 6.46
CA TYR A 23 0.97 -1.84 6.06
C TYR A 23 0.67 -1.96 4.56
N LEU A 24 0.27 -0.86 3.90
CA LEU A 24 -0.03 -0.84 2.47
C LEU A 24 1.17 -1.25 1.60
N PHE A 25 2.40 -1.02 2.07
CA PHE A 25 3.60 -1.50 1.39
C PHE A 25 3.76 -3.02 1.48
N ALA A 26 3.36 -3.63 2.60
CA ALA A 26 3.38 -5.08 2.75
C ALA A 26 2.31 -5.74 1.88
N GLU A 27 1.09 -5.16 1.84
CA GLU A 27 0.02 -5.63 0.95
C GLU A 27 0.45 -5.54 -0.53
N PHE A 28 1.03 -4.42 -0.94
CA PHE A 28 1.58 -4.27 -2.29
C PHE A 28 2.64 -5.34 -2.60
N LYS A 29 3.56 -5.62 -1.67
CA LYS A 29 4.58 -6.67 -1.84
C LYS A 29 3.95 -8.05 -2.01
N SER A 30 2.97 -8.40 -1.19
CA SER A 30 2.25 -9.67 -1.31
C SER A 30 1.52 -9.81 -2.65
N MET A 31 0.95 -8.72 -3.17
CA MET A 31 0.34 -8.72 -4.52
C MET A 31 1.36 -8.97 -5.63
N MET A 32 2.59 -8.48 -5.47
CA MET A 32 3.69 -8.71 -6.43
C MET A 32 4.25 -10.13 -6.37
N GLU A 33 4.21 -10.78 -5.19
CA GLU A 33 4.67 -12.16 -5.00
C GLU A 33 3.66 -13.21 -5.46
N GLN A 34 2.37 -12.87 -5.52
CA GLN A 34 1.28 -13.74 -5.99
C GLN A 34 1.12 -13.74 -7.52
N ARG A 35 2.12 -13.26 -8.25
CA ARG A 35 2.14 -13.17 -9.72
C ARG A 35 2.87 -14.32 -10.37
#